data_AF-A0A932J5Z2-F1
#
_entry.id   AF-A0A932J5Z2-F1
#
_cell.length_a   1.000
_cell.length_b   1.000
_cell.length_c   1.000
_cell.angle_alpha   90.00
_cell.angle_beta   90.00
_cell.angle_gamma   90.00
#
_symmetry.space_group_name_H-M   'P 1'
#
loop_
_entity.id
_entity.type
_entity.pdbx_description
1 polymer ?
#
loop_
_entity_poly.entity_id
_entity_poly.type
_entity_poly.pdbx_seq_one_letter_code
_entity_poly.pdbx_strand_id
1 'polypeptide(L)'
;MKPPEKFTRIIGRKRYSVKTATLIAGDDYWDGHNFERHGRNTFLYRTPNGAYFTVTLSQWQGEGSSLDPVTLEEAIALYEGNLSEHEVNYAEAFPGVEVSDA
;
A
#
# COMPACT_ATOMS: atom_id res chain seq x y z
N MET A 1 -12.48 -2.58 -2.14
CA MET A 1 -11.88 -3.27 -3.34
C MET A 1 -10.69 -4.16 -2.94
N LYS A 2 -10.17 -5.04 -3.82
CA LYS A 2 -8.92 -5.80 -3.56
C LYS A 2 -7.97 -5.77 -4.77
N PRO A 3 -6.65 -5.53 -4.57
CA PRO A 3 -5.68 -5.55 -5.66
C PRO A 3 -5.63 -6.92 -6.37
N PRO A 4 -5.57 -6.95 -7.72
CA PRO A 4 -5.42 -8.21 -8.43
C PRO A 4 -4.08 -8.88 -8.06
N GLU A 5 -4.10 -10.17 -7.70
CA GLU A 5 -2.87 -10.88 -7.32
C GLU A 5 -1.77 -10.80 -8.38
N LYS A 6 -2.16 -10.83 -9.66
CA LYS A 6 -1.23 -10.80 -10.80
C LYS A 6 -0.79 -9.38 -11.19
N PHE A 7 -1.16 -8.35 -10.42
CA PHE A 7 -0.79 -6.98 -10.77
C PHE A 7 0.71 -6.78 -10.60
N THR A 8 1.40 -6.57 -11.73
CA THR A 8 2.85 -6.40 -11.81
C THR A 8 3.17 -5.20 -12.70
N ARG A 9 4.19 -4.43 -12.32
CA ARG A 9 4.78 -3.38 -13.18
C ARG A 9 6.30 -3.37 -13.08
N ILE A 10 6.95 -2.88 -14.13
CA ILE A 10 8.38 -2.62 -14.15
C ILE A 10 8.59 -1.11 -14.22
N ILE A 11 9.20 -0.53 -13.20
CA ILE A 11 9.42 0.92 -13.06
C ILE A 11 10.86 1.13 -12.61
N GLY A 12 11.60 2.00 -13.29
CA GLY A 12 13.01 2.27 -12.94
C GLY A 12 13.89 1.03 -12.96
N ARG A 13 13.65 0.09 -13.90
CA ARG A 13 14.32 -1.23 -14.01
C ARG A 13 14.10 -2.17 -12.82
N LYS A 14 13.18 -1.87 -11.91
CA LYS A 14 12.76 -2.74 -10.80
C LYS A 14 11.38 -3.32 -11.11
N ARG A 15 11.16 -4.60 -10.75
CA ARG A 15 9.87 -5.28 -10.87
C ARG A 15 9.13 -5.20 -9.53
N TYR A 16 7.89 -4.71 -9.57
CA TYR A 16 6.97 -4.67 -8.45
C TYR A 16 5.81 -5.61 -8.76
N SER A 17 5.44 -6.45 -7.80
CA SER A 17 4.41 -7.48 -7.96
C SER A 17 3.65 -7.66 -6.66
N VAL A 18 2.33 -7.53 -6.73
CA VAL A 18 1.43 -7.77 -5.59
C VAL A 18 1.59 -9.20 -5.07
N LYS A 19 1.68 -10.19 -5.97
CA LYS A 19 1.80 -11.61 -5.60
C LYS A 19 2.97 -11.92 -4.66
N THR A 20 4.10 -11.24 -4.83
CA THR A 20 5.34 -11.53 -4.10
C THR A 20 5.60 -10.55 -2.97
N ALA A 21 4.84 -9.46 -2.89
CA ALA A 21 5.02 -8.43 -1.89
C ALA A 21 4.12 -8.69 -0.68
N THR A 22 4.55 -8.20 0.48
CA THR A 22 3.75 -8.20 1.69
C THR A 22 2.86 -6.95 1.68
N LEU A 23 1.55 -7.14 1.86
CA LEU A 23 0.63 -6.03 2.12
C LEU A 23 0.93 -5.50 3.53
N ILE A 24 1.21 -4.21 3.63
CA ILE A 24 1.53 -3.57 4.91
C ILE A 24 0.28 -2.92 5.49
N ALA A 25 -0.40 -2.10 4.68
CA ALA A 25 -1.54 -1.33 5.11
C ALA A 25 -2.48 -0.98 3.96
N GLY A 26 -3.72 -0.65 4.29
CA GLY A 26 -4.78 -0.22 3.36
C GLY A 26 -5.71 0.81 3.97
N ASP A 27 -6.54 1.42 3.14
CA ASP A 27 -7.63 2.32 3.53
C ASP A 27 -9.03 1.67 3.36
N ASP A 28 -9.06 0.34 3.19
CA ASP A 28 -10.25 -0.45 2.91
C ASP A 28 -11.00 -0.91 4.17
N TYR A 29 -11.21 0.00 5.11
CA TYR A 29 -12.02 -0.23 6.31
C TYR A 29 -13.51 -0.11 6.04
N TRP A 30 -14.34 -0.79 6.83
CA TRP A 30 -15.81 -0.63 6.79
C TRP A 30 -16.22 0.66 7.52
N ASP A 31 -16.85 1.60 6.82
CA ASP A 31 -17.33 2.86 7.42
C ASP A 31 -18.82 2.82 7.86
N GLY A 32 -19.44 1.64 7.86
CA GLY A 32 -20.88 1.47 8.12
C GLY A 32 -21.73 1.36 6.86
N HIS A 33 -21.21 1.77 5.69
CA HIS A 33 -21.92 1.71 4.42
C HIS A 33 -21.05 1.21 3.25
N ASN A 34 -19.75 1.50 3.26
CA ASN A 34 -18.82 1.08 2.22
C ASN A 34 -17.40 0.80 2.77
N PHE A 35 -16.67 -0.07 2.07
CA PHE A 35 -15.23 -0.30 2.20
C PHE A 35 -14.38 0.65 1.34
N GLU A 36 -15.00 1.42 0.44
CA GLU A 36 -14.27 2.30 -0.48
C GLU A 36 -14.25 3.77 -0.05
N ARG A 37 -13.07 4.38 -0.11
CA ARG A 37 -12.84 5.79 0.20
C ARG A 37 -13.19 6.64 -1.03
N HIS A 38 -14.46 7.02 -1.15
CA HIS A 38 -14.97 7.77 -2.30
C HIS A 38 -14.73 7.05 -3.65
N GLY A 39 -14.90 5.72 -3.68
CA GLY A 39 -14.69 4.92 -4.87
C GLY A 39 -13.21 4.65 -5.20
N ARG A 40 -12.28 5.00 -4.30
CA ARG A 40 -10.85 4.67 -4.40
C ARG A 40 -10.39 3.89 -3.17
N ASN A 41 -9.39 3.05 -3.35
CA ASN A 41 -8.63 2.47 -2.26
C ASN A 41 -7.15 2.47 -2.60
N THR A 42 -6.31 2.72 -1.60
CA THR A 42 -4.86 2.65 -1.70
C THR A 42 -4.31 1.59 -0.76
N PHE A 43 -3.41 0.77 -1.28
CA PHE A 43 -2.78 -0.33 -0.58
C PHE A 43 -1.26 -0.16 -0.62
N LEU A 44 -0.60 -0.21 0.53
CA LEU A 44 0.85 -0.11 0.66
C LEU A 44 1.47 -1.49 0.74
N TYR A 45 2.49 -1.74 -0.09
CA TYR A 45 3.20 -3.00 -0.16
C TYR A 45 4.69 -2.84 0.05
N ARG A 46 5.32 -3.88 0.58
CA ARG A 46 6.77 -4.03 0.64
C ARG A 46 7.23 -5.28 -0.10
N THR A 47 8.18 -5.08 -1.00
CA THR A 47 8.82 -6.18 -1.73
C THR A 47 9.79 -6.97 -0.83
N PRO A 48 10.11 -8.23 -1.16
CA PRO A 48 11.11 -9.00 -0.43
C PRO A 48 12.50 -8.34 -0.37
N ASN A 49 12.82 -7.49 -1.34
CA ASN A 49 14.08 -6.75 -1.41
C ASN A 49 14.02 -5.38 -0.68
N GLY A 50 12.95 -5.10 0.08
CA GLY A 50 12.82 -3.89 0.90
C GLY A 50 12.39 -2.62 0.16
N ALA A 51 12.04 -2.68 -1.13
CA ALA A 51 11.42 -1.56 -1.83
C ALA A 51 9.91 -1.48 -1.53
N TYR A 52 9.36 -0.27 -1.49
CA TYR A 52 7.95 0.01 -1.20
C TYR A 52 7.22 0.51 -2.44
N PHE A 53 5.91 0.24 -2.50
CA PHE A 53 5.05 0.73 -3.57
C PHE A 53 3.60 0.75 -3.12
N THR A 54 2.79 1.60 -3.74
CA THR A 54 1.34 1.64 -3.55
C THR A 54 0.63 1.04 -4.74
N VAL A 55 -0.53 0.44 -4.48
CA VAL A 55 -1.53 0.11 -5.50
C VAL A 55 -2.77 0.94 -5.22
N THR A 56 -3.18 1.75 -6.20
CA THR A 56 -4.43 2.52 -6.11
C THR A 56 -5.44 1.92 -7.07
N LEU A 57 -6.60 1.57 -6.54
CA LEU A 57 -7.76 1.10 -7.29
C LEU A 57 -8.81 2.20 -7.32
N SER A 58 -9.49 2.34 -8.45
CA SER A 58 -10.59 3.31 -8.62
C SER A 58 -11.75 2.65 -9.34
N GLN A 59 -12.98 2.98 -8.90
CA GLN A 59 -14.21 2.58 -9.56
C GLN A 59 -14.73 3.63 -10.56
N TRP A 60 -14.09 4.80 -10.61
CA TRP A 60 -14.53 5.89 -11.47
C TRP A 60 -14.25 5.58 -12.94
N GLN A 61 -15.26 5.77 -13.78
CA GLN A 61 -15.13 5.56 -15.22
C GLN A 61 -14.06 6.50 -15.79
N GLY A 62 -13.03 5.92 -16.42
CA GLY A 62 -11.90 6.66 -16.97
C GLY A 62 -10.66 6.68 -16.07
N GLU A 63 -10.78 6.27 -14.81
CA GLU A 63 -9.63 6.07 -13.93
C GLU A 63 -9.14 4.62 -14.01
N GLY A 64 -7.83 4.45 -14.19
CA GLY A 64 -7.19 3.14 -14.18
C GLY A 64 -6.59 2.82 -12.82
N SER A 65 -6.43 1.54 -12.53
CA SER A 65 -5.60 1.12 -11.40
C SER A 65 -4.14 1.50 -11.64
N SER A 66 -3.48 2.02 -10.61
CA SER A 66 -2.05 2.38 -10.66
C SER A 66 -1.24 1.53 -9.70
N LEU A 67 0.04 1.40 -10.03
CA LEU A 67 1.06 0.82 -9.17
C LEU A 67 2.27 1.74 -9.29
N ASP A 68 2.62 2.38 -8.19
CA ASP A 68 3.61 3.45 -8.15
C ASP A 68 4.62 3.18 -7.02
N PRO A 69 5.94 3.22 -7.29
CA PRO A 69 6.95 3.05 -6.26
C PRO A 69 6.97 4.27 -5.33
N VAL A 70 7.22 4.03 -4.05
CA VAL A 70 7.36 5.08 -3.04
C VAL A 70 8.67 4.90 -2.27
N THR A 71 9.17 6.00 -1.73
CA THR A 71 10.31 6.03 -0.82
C THR A 71 9.93 5.47 0.56
N LEU A 72 10.92 5.17 1.40
CA LEU A 72 10.69 4.74 2.77
C LEU A 72 9.90 5.78 3.58
N GLU A 73 10.28 7.06 3.47
CA GLU A 73 9.62 8.16 4.18
C GLU A 73 8.15 8.32 3.76
N GLU A 74 7.87 8.25 2.46
CA GLU A 74 6.50 8.27 1.94
C GLU A 74 5.69 7.05 2.43
N ALA A 75 6.30 5.88 2.48
CA ALA A 75 5.64 4.67 2.98
C ALA A 75 5.30 4.76 4.48
N ILE A 76 6.22 5.30 5.30
CA ILE A 76 5.99 5.54 6.73
C ILE A 76 4.85 6.56 6.90
N ALA A 77 4.91 7.69 6.20
CA ALA A 77 3.88 8.73 6.30
C ALA A 77 2.49 8.21 5.90
N LEU A 78 2.40 7.32 4.90
CA LEU A 78 1.16 6.66 4.52
C LEU A 78 0.64 5.73 5.62
N TYR A 79 1.53 4.94 6.23
CA TYR A 79 1.19 3.99 7.30
C TYR A 79 0.72 4.70 8.58
N GLU A 80 1.43 5.75 8.99
CA GLU A 80 1.10 6.53 10.20
C GLU A 80 -0.12 7.44 10.00
N GLY A 81 -0.41 7.80 8.74
CA GLY A 81 -1.47 8.74 8.38
C GLY A 81 -2.70 8.08 7.79
N ASN A 82 -2.74 8.00 6.46
CA ASN A 82 -3.97 7.79 5.70
C ASN A 82 -4.43 6.32 5.62
N LEU A 83 -3.52 5.36 5.83
CA LEU A 83 -3.82 3.93 5.75
C LEU A 83 -4.12 3.41 7.15
N SER A 84 -5.40 3.33 7.51
CA SER A 84 -5.84 2.96 8.85
C SER A 84 -5.81 1.47 9.13
N GLU A 85 -5.94 0.63 8.09
CA GLU A 85 -5.92 -0.82 8.23
C GLU A 85 -4.49 -1.32 8.14
N HIS A 86 -3.92 -1.77 9.25
CA HIS A 86 -2.56 -2.29 9.31
C HIS A 86 -2.58 -3.82 9.36
N GLU A 87 -2.06 -4.45 8.32
CA GLU A 87 -1.99 -5.92 8.19
C GLU A 87 -0.78 -6.52 8.93
N VAL A 88 0.25 -5.70 9.15
CA VAL A 88 1.45 -6.05 9.91
C VAL A 88 1.78 -4.91 10.87
N ASN A 89 2.53 -5.19 11.94
CA ASN A 89 2.97 -4.14 12.86
C ASN A 89 4.10 -3.27 12.25
N TYR A 90 4.37 -2.14 12.90
CA TYR A 90 5.36 -1.16 12.43
C TYR A 90 6.78 -1.76 12.27
N ALA A 91 7.21 -2.62 13.19
CA ALA A 91 8.54 -3.24 13.14
C ALA A 91 8.69 -4.22 11.97
N GLU A 92 7.62 -4.94 11.62
CA GLU A 92 7.57 -5.82 10.44
C GLU A 92 7.44 -5.02 9.13
N ALA A 93 6.64 -3.95 9.15
CA ALA A 93 6.45 -3.02 8.04
C ALA A 93 7.76 -2.34 7.64
N PHE A 94 8.48 -1.78 8.63
CA PHE A 94 9.66 -0.94 8.44
C PHE A 94 10.85 -1.41 9.29
N PRO A 95 11.50 -2.55 8.94
CA PRO A 95 12.64 -3.02 9.70
C PRO A 95 13.80 -2.03 9.67
N GLY A 96 14.34 -1.72 10.84
CA GLY A 96 15.45 -0.78 11.00
C GLY A 96 15.02 0.67 11.24
N VAL A 97 13.71 0.96 11.30
CA VAL A 97 13.21 2.25 11.78
C VAL A 97 13.01 2.17 13.29
N GLU A 98 13.68 3.06 14.03
CA GLU A 98 13.53 3.16 15.49
C GLU A 98 12.29 3.99 15.84
N VAL A 99 11.51 3.49 16.79
CA VAL A 99 10.35 4.19 17.36
C VAL A 99 10.62 4.42 18.84
N SER A 100 10.36 5.63 19.32
CA SER A 100 10.54 6.04 20.72
C SER A 100 9.21 6.42 21.33
N ASP A 101 9.03 6.11 22.61
CA ASP A 101 7.90 6.61 23.39
C ASP A 101 7.96 8.15 23.52
N ALA A 102 6.80 8.81 23.46
CA ALA A 102 6.66 10.26 23.52
C ALA A 102 6.66 10.82 24.95
#